data_AF-K1TUY5-F1
#
_entry.id   AF-K1TUY5-F1
#
_cell.length_a   1.000
_cell.length_b   1.000
_cell.length_c   1.000
_cell.angle_alpha   90.00
_cell.angle_beta   90.00
_cell.angle_gamma   90.00
#
_symmetry.space_group_name_H-M   'P 1'
#
loop_
_entity.id
_entity.type
_entity.pdbx_description
1 polymer ?
#
loop_
_entity_poly.entity_id
_entity_poly.type
_entity_poly.pdbx_seq_one_letter_code
_entity_poly.pdbx_strand_id
1 'polypeptide(L)'
;IASGEALKEYGDKLAVRIDELERKIYEEAGEEFNINSPKQLGVVLFEKLSLPNGKKTKTGYSTAADVLDRLAPDYPIVADILEYRQLTKLKSTYADGLVNYIAEDGRIHTSFNQTITATGRLSSTEPNLQNIPMRIELGRLIRKAFLPKTGFVFVDADYSQIELRVLAHLSGDEKLIEAYRNAQDIHRTTASQVFHIPFDEVTDLQRRNAKAVNFGSSTESAPSDSARISPSRRRRRRSTLSAILRPIRRSRGIWMDWWRRRR
;
A
#
# COMPACT_ATOMS: atom_id res chain seq x y z
N ILE A 1 2.66 -27.44 0.24
CA ILE A 1 2.67 -27.87 -1.18
C ILE A 1 2.33 -26.64 -2.01
N ALA A 2 3.07 -26.36 -3.08
CA ALA A 2 2.72 -25.34 -4.05
C ALA A 2 2.26 -26.03 -5.33
N SER A 3 1.05 -25.74 -5.78
CA SER A 3 0.52 -26.31 -7.03
C SER A 3 1.00 -25.48 -8.21
N GLY A 4 1.95 -26.02 -8.98
CA GLY A 4 2.43 -25.40 -10.22
C GLY A 4 1.32 -25.28 -11.27
N GLU A 5 0.40 -26.25 -11.34
CA GLU A 5 -0.77 -26.20 -12.21
C GLU A 5 -1.71 -25.05 -11.83
N ALA A 6 -2.00 -24.86 -10.54
CA ALA A 6 -2.85 -23.76 -10.08
C ALA A 6 -2.19 -22.38 -10.32
N LEU A 7 -0.86 -22.28 -10.18
CA LEU A 7 -0.13 -21.06 -10.51
C LEU A 7 -0.18 -20.78 -12.02
N LYS A 8 -0.06 -21.81 -12.85
CA LYS A 8 -0.16 -21.69 -14.31
C LYS A 8 -1.55 -21.26 -14.75
N GLU A 9 -2.60 -21.93 -14.27
CA GLU A 9 -4.00 -21.57 -14.56
C GLU A 9 -4.30 -20.12 -14.12
N TYR A 10 -3.77 -19.72 -12.97
CA TYR A 10 -3.86 -18.33 -12.50
C TYR A 10 -3.11 -17.36 -13.44
N GLY A 11 -1.91 -17.71 -13.89
CA GLY A 11 -1.14 -16.93 -14.86
C GLY A 11 -1.85 -16.77 -16.21
N ASP A 12 -2.48 -17.84 -16.71
CA ASP A 12 -3.22 -17.85 -17.96
C ASP A 12 -4.47 -16.95 -17.89
N LYS A 13 -5.20 -16.98 -16.76
CA LYS A 13 -6.33 -16.07 -16.52
C LYS A 13 -5.90 -14.60 -16.49
N LEU A 14 -4.73 -14.31 -15.92
CA LEU A 14 -4.18 -12.96 -15.93
C LEU A 14 -3.78 -12.51 -17.34
N ALA A 15 -3.20 -13.41 -18.14
CA ALA A 15 -2.72 -13.11 -19.49
C ALA A 15 -3.85 -12.57 -20.38
N VAL A 16 -5.03 -13.20 -20.36
CA VAL A 16 -6.19 -12.75 -21.13
C VAL A 16 -6.52 -11.28 -20.84
N ARG A 17 -6.60 -10.91 -19.55
CA ARG A 17 -6.93 -9.55 -19.15
C ARG A 17 -5.79 -8.55 -19.42
N ILE A 18 -4.55 -8.99 -19.31
CA ILE A 18 -3.36 -8.20 -19.64
C ILE A 18 -3.39 -7.82 -21.13
N ASP A 19 -3.65 -8.80 -22.01
CA ASP A 19 -3.68 -8.58 -23.47
C ASP A 19 -4.85 -7.67 -23.88
N GLU A 20 -6.00 -7.78 -23.23
CA GLU A 20 -7.12 -6.86 -23.41
C GLU A 20 -6.76 -5.42 -23.06
N LEU A 21 -6.18 -5.20 -21.88
CA LEU A 21 -5.79 -3.88 -21.40
C LEU A 21 -4.66 -3.30 -22.27
N GLU A 22 -3.71 -4.12 -22.69
CA GLU A 22 -2.61 -3.69 -23.55
C GLU A 22 -3.11 -3.11 -24.87
N ARG A 23 -3.99 -3.85 -25.57
CA ARG A 23 -4.60 -3.37 -26.82
C ARG A 23 -5.39 -2.08 -26.61
N LYS A 24 -6.18 -2.02 -25.53
CA LYS A 24 -6.97 -0.83 -25.19
C LYS A 24 -6.08 0.38 -24.92
N ILE A 25 -4.98 0.20 -24.18
CA ILE A 25 -4.01 1.26 -23.89
C ILE A 25 -3.33 1.75 -25.18
N TYR A 26 -2.98 0.84 -26.09
CA TYR A 26 -2.38 1.22 -27.39
C TYR A 26 -3.35 1.98 -28.28
N GLU A 27 -4.62 1.57 -28.31
CA GLU A 27 -5.68 2.26 -29.05
C GLU A 27 -5.89 3.69 -28.50
N GLU A 28 -5.99 3.84 -27.18
CA GLU A 28 -6.16 5.16 -26.54
C GLU A 28 -4.90 6.04 -26.66
N ALA A 29 -3.70 5.45 -26.66
CA ALA A 29 -2.44 6.17 -26.85
C ALA A 29 -2.13 6.50 -28.33
N GLY A 30 -2.77 5.81 -29.27
CA GLY A 30 -2.52 5.91 -30.71
C GLY A 30 -1.11 5.48 -31.13
N GLU A 31 -0.43 4.67 -30.33
CA GLU A 31 0.85 4.03 -30.67
C GLU A 31 1.16 2.85 -29.74
N GLU A 32 1.98 1.93 -30.23
CA GLU A 32 2.53 0.86 -29.41
C GLU A 32 3.79 1.33 -28.69
N PHE A 33 3.89 0.97 -27.40
CA PHE A 33 5.05 1.27 -26.57
C PHE A 33 5.15 0.29 -25.40
N ASN A 34 6.27 0.30 -24.69
CA ASN A 34 6.43 -0.50 -23.49
C ASN A 34 5.75 0.18 -22.28
N ILE A 35 4.55 -0.29 -21.93
CA ILE A 35 3.73 0.21 -20.81
C ILE A 35 4.46 0.06 -19.46
N ASN A 36 5.31 -0.96 -19.34
CA ASN A 36 6.12 -1.21 -18.14
C ASN A 36 7.34 -0.28 -18.04
N SER A 37 7.73 0.42 -19.11
CA SER A 37 8.83 1.39 -19.10
C SER A 37 8.35 2.74 -18.57
N PRO A 38 8.82 3.20 -17.38
CA PRO A 38 8.38 4.47 -16.82
C PRO A 38 8.71 5.66 -17.72
N LYS A 39 9.81 5.56 -18.48
CA LYS A 39 10.27 6.59 -19.41
C LYS A 39 9.32 6.71 -20.62
N GLN A 40 9.03 5.58 -21.29
CA GLN A 40 8.14 5.59 -22.46
C GLN A 40 6.73 5.99 -22.04
N LEU A 41 6.19 5.40 -20.97
CA LEU A 41 4.87 5.75 -20.46
C LEU A 41 4.78 7.24 -20.07
N GLY A 42 5.81 7.80 -19.45
CA GLY A 42 5.84 9.21 -19.08
C GLY A 42 5.75 10.15 -20.29
N VAL A 43 6.43 9.80 -21.39
CA VAL A 43 6.35 10.57 -22.65
C VAL A 43 4.94 10.50 -23.24
N VAL A 44 4.36 9.30 -23.32
CA VAL A 44 2.99 9.10 -23.86
C VAL A 44 1.97 9.91 -23.04
N LEU A 45 1.98 9.78 -21.72
CA LEU A 45 0.99 10.43 -20.86
C LEU A 45 1.15 11.95 -20.82
N PHE A 46 2.37 12.47 -20.67
CA PHE A 46 2.57 13.89 -20.34
C PHE A 46 3.04 14.76 -21.50
N GLU A 47 3.59 14.17 -22.56
CA GLU A 47 3.99 14.91 -23.77
C GLU A 47 2.97 14.72 -24.89
N LYS A 48 2.65 13.47 -25.25
CA LYS A 48 1.72 13.18 -26.37
C LYS A 48 0.26 13.46 -26.00
N LEU A 49 -0.23 12.85 -24.91
CA LEU A 49 -1.60 13.05 -24.42
C LEU A 49 -1.76 14.33 -23.59
N SER A 50 -0.66 15.04 -23.30
CA SER A 50 -0.65 16.32 -22.59
C SER A 50 -1.41 16.31 -21.26
N LEU A 51 -1.37 15.19 -20.52
CA LEU A 51 -2.05 15.08 -19.23
C LEU A 51 -1.48 16.06 -18.20
N PRO A 52 -2.32 16.63 -17.32
CA PRO A 52 -1.86 17.60 -16.33
C PRO A 52 -1.07 16.94 -15.18
N ASN A 53 -0.31 17.76 -14.44
CA ASN A 53 0.35 17.38 -13.18
C ASN A 53 1.48 16.32 -13.27
N GLY A 54 2.14 16.16 -14.42
CA GLY A 54 3.35 15.34 -14.54
C GLY A 54 4.50 15.84 -13.63
N LYS A 55 4.88 15.05 -12.62
CA LYS A 55 6.00 15.37 -11.72
C LYS A 55 7.32 14.93 -12.37
N LYS A 56 8.15 15.87 -12.81
CA LYS A 56 9.50 15.56 -13.34
C LYS A 56 10.43 15.09 -12.22
N THR A 57 11.19 14.04 -12.51
CA THR A 57 12.27 13.47 -11.70
C THR A 57 13.58 13.59 -12.47
N LYS A 58 14.71 13.19 -11.86
CA LYS A 58 16.03 13.20 -12.52
C LYS A 58 16.06 12.40 -13.83
N THR A 59 15.20 11.39 -13.98
CA THR A 59 15.22 10.44 -15.10
C THR A 59 14.03 10.57 -16.05
N GLY A 60 13.10 11.50 -15.81
CA GLY A 60 11.89 11.69 -16.61
C GLY A 60 10.64 11.96 -15.76
N TYR A 61 9.45 11.81 -16.34
CA TYR A 61 8.21 11.97 -15.59
C TYR A 61 7.97 10.82 -14.61
N SER A 62 7.47 11.16 -13.42
CA SER A 62 7.02 10.18 -12.45
C SER A 62 5.72 9.54 -12.91
N THR A 63 5.74 8.22 -13.07
CA THR A 63 4.56 7.39 -13.28
C THR A 63 4.30 6.52 -12.05
N ALA A 64 4.60 7.03 -10.86
CA ALA A 64 4.34 6.31 -9.62
C ALA A 64 2.83 6.16 -9.38
N ALA A 65 2.42 5.10 -8.68
CA ALA A 65 1.00 4.78 -8.48
C ALA A 65 0.24 5.95 -7.83
N ASP A 66 0.85 6.63 -6.86
CA ASP A 66 0.25 7.78 -6.17
C ASP A 66 0.05 9.03 -7.05
N VAL A 67 0.82 9.15 -8.13
CA VAL A 67 0.67 10.20 -9.15
C VAL A 67 -0.47 9.81 -10.09
N LEU A 68 -0.47 8.56 -10.56
CA LEU A 68 -1.47 8.04 -11.50
C LEU A 68 -2.87 7.92 -10.85
N ASP A 69 -2.97 7.51 -9.59
CA ASP A 69 -4.22 7.39 -8.84
C ASP A 69 -5.00 8.72 -8.77
N ARG A 70 -4.30 9.86 -8.86
CA ARG A 70 -4.93 11.19 -8.88
C ARG A 70 -5.51 11.54 -10.23
N LEU A 71 -5.00 10.93 -11.30
CA LEU A 71 -5.42 11.16 -12.68
C LEU A 71 -6.44 10.12 -13.15
N ALA A 72 -6.41 8.91 -12.57
CA ALA A 72 -7.32 7.81 -12.91
C ALA A 72 -8.82 8.16 -12.92
N PRO A 73 -9.36 9.02 -12.03
CA PRO A 73 -10.78 9.39 -12.08
C PRO A 73 -11.17 10.20 -13.32
N ASP A 74 -10.22 10.97 -13.87
CA ASP A 74 -10.47 11.89 -14.98
C ASP A 74 -10.05 11.29 -16.34
N TYR A 75 -9.15 10.30 -16.33
CA TYR A 75 -8.53 9.72 -17.52
C TYR A 75 -8.59 8.19 -17.52
N PRO A 76 -9.48 7.57 -18.31
CA PRO A 76 -9.65 6.11 -18.38
C PRO A 76 -8.35 5.34 -18.66
N ILE A 77 -7.55 5.79 -19.63
CA ILE A 77 -6.22 5.22 -19.93
C ILE A 77 -5.36 5.03 -18.68
N VAL A 78 -5.41 5.97 -17.73
CA VAL A 78 -4.60 5.90 -16.50
C VAL A 78 -5.10 4.81 -15.56
N ALA A 79 -6.43 4.63 -15.46
CA ALA A 79 -7.00 3.53 -14.70
C ALA A 79 -6.63 2.16 -15.31
N ASP A 80 -6.68 2.05 -16.63
CA ASP A 80 -6.29 0.83 -17.35
C ASP A 80 -4.80 0.52 -17.17
N ILE A 81 -3.93 1.54 -17.21
CA ILE A 81 -2.49 1.38 -16.94
C ILE A 81 -2.22 0.89 -15.52
N LEU A 82 -2.95 1.41 -14.53
CA LEU A 82 -2.81 0.97 -13.14
C LEU A 82 -3.21 -0.49 -12.98
N GLU A 83 -4.33 -0.88 -13.59
CA GLU A 83 -4.78 -2.27 -13.63
C GLU A 83 -3.75 -3.16 -14.34
N TYR A 84 -3.31 -2.78 -15.55
CA TYR A 84 -2.31 -3.51 -16.34
C TYR A 84 -1.03 -3.77 -15.52
N ARG A 85 -0.44 -2.73 -14.91
CA ARG A 85 0.78 -2.87 -14.11
C ARG A 85 0.60 -3.80 -12.92
N GLN A 86 -0.57 -3.76 -12.30
CA GLN A 86 -0.89 -4.65 -11.21
C GLN A 86 -0.97 -6.11 -11.68
N LEU A 87 -1.67 -6.38 -12.77
CA LEU A 87 -1.82 -7.73 -13.33
C LEU A 87 -0.49 -8.28 -13.84
N THR A 88 0.29 -7.48 -14.57
CA THR A 88 1.61 -7.86 -15.08
C THR A 88 2.57 -8.18 -13.94
N LYS A 89 2.50 -7.44 -12.82
CA LYS A 89 3.26 -7.77 -11.61
C LYS A 89 2.78 -9.08 -10.97
N LEU A 90 1.45 -9.29 -10.88
CA LEU A 90 0.88 -10.53 -10.35
C LEU A 90 1.34 -11.74 -11.16
N LYS A 91 1.33 -11.63 -12.48
CA LYS A 91 1.78 -12.69 -13.40
C LYS A 91 3.28 -12.92 -13.30
N SER A 92 4.09 -11.91 -13.58
CA SER A 92 5.56 -12.07 -13.66
C SER A 92 6.22 -12.41 -12.32
N THR A 93 5.86 -11.70 -11.24
CA THR A 93 6.52 -11.90 -9.94
C THR A 93 6.05 -13.16 -9.25
N TYR A 94 4.77 -13.50 -9.40
CA TYR A 94 4.17 -14.52 -8.56
C TYR A 94 3.64 -15.74 -9.31
N ALA A 95 2.88 -15.57 -10.41
CA ALA A 95 2.41 -16.74 -11.17
C ALA A 95 3.60 -17.46 -11.83
N ASP A 96 4.32 -16.77 -12.71
CA ASP A 96 5.47 -17.33 -13.43
C ASP A 96 6.68 -17.43 -12.49
N GLY A 97 6.88 -16.42 -11.65
CA GLY A 97 8.03 -16.33 -10.76
C GLY A 97 8.09 -17.44 -9.72
N LEU A 98 6.97 -17.77 -9.04
CA LEU A 98 6.97 -18.78 -7.97
C LEU A 98 7.08 -20.21 -8.51
N VAL A 99 6.65 -20.48 -9.74
CA VAL A 99 6.78 -21.82 -10.35
C VAL A 99 8.25 -22.26 -10.38
N ASN A 100 9.16 -21.33 -10.64
CA ASN A 100 10.60 -21.61 -10.67
C ASN A 100 11.21 -21.95 -9.29
N TYR A 101 10.46 -21.73 -8.19
CA TYR A 101 10.90 -22.01 -6.83
C TYR A 101 10.25 -23.26 -6.23
N ILE A 102 9.44 -23.99 -7.01
CA ILE A 102 8.88 -25.27 -6.56
C ILE A 102 10.00 -26.33 -6.64
N ALA A 103 10.43 -26.80 -5.47
CA ALA A 103 11.40 -27.88 -5.36
C ALA A 103 10.78 -29.24 -5.68
N GLU A 104 11.63 -30.27 -5.82
CA GLU A 104 11.22 -31.65 -6.13
C GLU A 104 10.21 -32.24 -5.13
N ASP A 105 10.24 -31.76 -3.87
CA ASP A 105 9.30 -32.15 -2.82
C ASP A 105 7.91 -31.45 -2.93
N GLY A 106 7.71 -30.68 -3.99
CA GLY A 106 6.49 -29.91 -4.24
C GLY A 106 6.31 -28.72 -3.30
N ARG A 107 7.37 -28.24 -2.65
CA ARG A 107 7.34 -27.08 -1.74
C ARG A 107 8.16 -25.92 -2.27
N ILE A 108 7.85 -24.74 -1.76
CA ILE A 108 8.66 -23.54 -1.95
C ILE A 108 9.41 -23.28 -0.64
N HIS A 109 10.74 -23.24 -0.71
CA HIS A 109 11.63 -23.00 0.42
C HIS A 109 12.17 -21.57 0.32
N THR A 110 11.71 -20.67 1.19
CA THR A 110 12.20 -19.29 1.24
C THR A 110 13.37 -19.15 2.21
N SER A 111 14.22 -18.16 2.00
CA SER A 111 15.28 -17.78 2.93
C SER A 111 14.85 -16.60 3.79
N PHE A 112 14.88 -16.78 5.11
CA PHE A 112 14.62 -15.70 6.08
C PHE A 112 15.93 -15.04 6.51
N ASN A 113 16.09 -13.75 6.21
CA ASN A 113 17.26 -12.97 6.60
C ASN A 113 16.93 -12.07 7.79
N GLN A 114 17.68 -12.24 8.87
CA GLN A 114 17.52 -11.48 10.12
C GLN A 114 18.37 -10.20 10.17
N THR A 115 19.44 -10.12 9.37
CA THR A 115 20.44 -9.04 9.45
C THR A 115 20.27 -7.94 8.40
N ILE A 116 19.24 -8.01 7.56
CA ILE A 116 19.04 -7.05 6.47
C ILE A 116 18.31 -5.78 6.94
N THR A 117 17.27 -5.92 7.78
CA THR A 117 16.46 -4.76 8.14
C THR A 117 17.04 -4.05 9.37
N ALA A 118 17.21 -2.73 9.28
CA ALA A 118 17.71 -1.92 10.40
C ALA A 118 16.79 -1.94 11.64
N THR A 119 15.53 -2.33 11.46
CA THR A 119 14.52 -2.41 12.53
C THR A 119 14.46 -3.77 13.21
N GLY A 120 15.27 -4.75 12.77
CA GLY A 120 15.28 -6.11 13.31
C GLY A 120 14.13 -7.02 12.83
N ARG A 121 13.34 -6.58 11.85
CA ARG A 121 12.34 -7.44 11.18
C ARG A 121 13.01 -8.50 10.31
N LEU A 122 12.40 -9.68 10.21
CA LEU A 122 12.77 -10.67 9.21
C LEU A 122 12.44 -10.16 7.81
N SER A 123 13.31 -10.46 6.86
CA SER A 123 13.03 -10.32 5.43
C SER A 123 13.05 -11.71 4.77
N SER A 124 12.33 -11.85 3.66
CA SER A 124 12.24 -13.11 2.90
C SER A 124 12.77 -12.89 1.48
N THR A 125 13.65 -13.79 1.02
CA THR A 125 14.25 -13.78 -0.32
C THR A 125 14.19 -15.17 -0.94
N GLU A 126 14.23 -15.21 -2.28
CA GLU A 126 14.37 -16.45 -3.07
C GLU A 126 13.38 -17.58 -2.71
N PRO A 127 12.06 -17.37 -2.85
CA PRO A 127 11.35 -16.15 -3.22
C PRO A 127 10.88 -15.36 -1.99
N ASN A 128 10.48 -14.10 -2.18
CA ASN A 128 9.89 -13.29 -1.11
C ASN A 128 8.42 -13.69 -0.86
N LEU A 129 8.17 -14.45 0.21
CA LEU A 129 6.83 -14.91 0.61
C LEU A 129 6.09 -13.94 1.54
N GLN A 130 6.78 -12.93 2.07
CA GLN A 130 6.15 -11.90 2.94
C GLN A 130 5.30 -10.91 2.13
N ASN A 131 5.63 -10.71 0.86
CA ASN A 131 4.98 -9.75 -0.02
C ASN A 131 3.88 -10.36 -0.92
N ILE A 132 3.32 -11.52 -0.56
CA ILE A 132 2.21 -12.13 -1.32
C ILE A 132 0.95 -11.25 -1.18
N PRO A 133 0.36 -10.76 -2.29
CA PRO A 133 -0.78 -9.85 -2.25
C PRO A 133 -2.01 -10.43 -1.53
N MET A 134 -2.77 -9.55 -0.88
CA MET A 134 -3.93 -9.91 -0.04
C MET A 134 -5.19 -9.07 -0.28
N ARG A 135 -5.00 -7.83 -0.74
CA ARG A 135 -6.05 -6.82 -0.73
C ARG A 135 -7.01 -6.93 -1.91
N ILE A 136 -6.62 -7.62 -2.97
CA ILE A 136 -7.32 -7.64 -4.25
C ILE A 136 -7.72 -9.07 -4.54
N GLU A 137 -8.90 -9.27 -5.11
CA GLU A 137 -9.48 -10.60 -5.34
C GLU A 137 -8.55 -11.52 -6.13
N LEU A 138 -7.99 -11.02 -7.24
CA LEU A 138 -6.99 -11.75 -8.02
C LEU A 138 -5.76 -12.09 -7.17
N GLY A 139 -5.30 -11.16 -6.34
CA GLY A 139 -4.22 -11.40 -5.38
C GLY A 139 -4.55 -12.46 -4.32
N ARG A 140 -5.84 -12.72 -4.02
CA ARG A 140 -6.23 -13.82 -3.10
C ARG A 140 -6.21 -15.17 -3.80
N LEU A 141 -6.46 -15.21 -5.11
CA LEU A 141 -6.47 -16.46 -5.87
C LEU A 141 -5.09 -17.14 -5.84
N ILE A 142 -4.01 -16.36 -5.84
CA ILE A 142 -2.67 -16.96 -5.76
C ILE A 142 -2.42 -17.75 -4.46
N ARG A 143 -3.06 -17.35 -3.35
CA ARG A 143 -2.93 -18.07 -2.09
C ARG A 143 -3.55 -19.46 -2.16
N LYS A 144 -4.52 -19.67 -3.06
CA LYS A 144 -5.11 -20.99 -3.31
C LYS A 144 -4.13 -21.97 -3.95
N ALA A 145 -3.04 -21.48 -4.55
CA ALA A 145 -1.97 -22.33 -5.05
C ALA A 145 -1.10 -22.91 -3.92
N PHE A 146 -1.16 -22.34 -2.72
CA PHE A 146 -0.52 -22.92 -1.54
C PHE A 146 -1.51 -23.86 -0.86
N LEU A 147 -1.12 -25.13 -0.77
CA LEU A 147 -1.93 -26.20 -0.22
C LEU A 147 -1.23 -26.80 1.01
N PRO A 148 -1.98 -27.14 2.07
CA PRO A 148 -1.40 -27.88 3.18
C PRO A 148 -0.99 -29.28 2.71
N LYS A 149 -0.08 -29.92 3.45
CA LYS A 149 0.22 -31.34 3.21
C LYS A 149 -1.04 -32.17 3.51
N THR A 150 -1.23 -33.30 2.83
CA THR A 150 -2.33 -34.24 3.11
C THR A 150 -2.41 -34.58 4.59
N GLY A 151 -3.61 -34.44 5.18
CA GLY A 151 -3.85 -34.63 6.62
C GLY A 151 -3.52 -33.42 7.50
N PHE A 152 -3.10 -32.29 6.92
CA PHE A 152 -2.79 -31.06 7.64
C PHE A 152 -3.71 -29.91 7.20
N VAL A 153 -3.74 -28.86 8.02
CA VAL A 153 -4.42 -27.59 7.73
C VAL A 153 -3.44 -26.43 7.93
N PHE A 154 -3.71 -25.30 7.30
CA PHE A 154 -3.00 -24.06 7.63
C PHE A 154 -3.61 -23.39 8.85
N VAL A 155 -2.76 -22.83 9.69
CA VAL A 155 -3.14 -21.98 10.82
C VAL A 155 -2.53 -20.61 10.59
N ASP A 156 -3.36 -19.57 10.64
CA ASP A 156 -2.95 -18.18 10.52
C ASP A 156 -3.23 -17.45 11.84
N ALA A 157 -2.25 -16.70 12.33
CA ALA A 157 -2.34 -15.93 13.56
C ALA A 157 -1.61 -14.60 13.37
N ASP A 158 -2.37 -13.51 13.39
CA ASP A 158 -1.87 -12.15 13.26
C ASP A 158 -2.19 -11.34 14.51
N TYR A 159 -1.21 -10.56 14.98
CA TYR A 159 -1.43 -9.68 16.11
C TYR A 159 -2.32 -8.51 15.72
N SER A 160 -3.45 -8.36 16.41
CA SER A 160 -4.36 -7.24 16.20
C SER A 160 -3.68 -5.90 16.52
N GLN A 161 -3.25 -5.19 15.48
CA GLN A 161 -2.70 -3.83 15.55
C GLN A 161 -1.47 -3.71 16.45
N ILE A 162 -0.54 -4.66 16.38
CA ILE A 162 0.63 -4.72 17.29
C ILE A 162 1.43 -3.42 17.38
N GLU A 163 1.65 -2.74 16.25
CA GLU A 163 2.43 -1.49 16.22
C GLU A 163 1.79 -0.39 17.07
N LEU A 164 0.45 -0.26 17.02
CA LEU A 164 -0.26 0.73 17.83
C LEU A 164 -0.35 0.34 19.30
N ARG A 165 -0.36 -0.96 19.62
CA ARG A 165 -0.30 -1.44 21.01
C ARG A 165 1.07 -1.17 21.62
N VAL A 166 2.15 -1.46 20.88
CA VAL A 166 3.51 -1.10 21.31
C VAL A 166 3.64 0.41 21.46
N LEU A 167 3.07 1.19 20.54
CA LEU A 167 3.06 2.64 20.64
C LEU A 167 2.35 3.12 21.93
N ALA A 168 1.16 2.60 22.23
CA ALA A 168 0.42 2.95 23.44
C ALA A 168 1.21 2.64 24.71
N HIS A 169 1.88 1.48 24.74
CA HIS A 169 2.74 1.10 25.85
C HIS A 169 3.96 2.04 26.00
N LEU A 170 4.66 2.33 24.91
CA LEU A 170 5.86 3.16 24.93
C LEU A 170 5.57 4.65 25.19
N SER A 171 4.42 5.15 24.73
CA SER A 171 4.03 6.55 24.93
C SER A 171 3.45 6.82 26.32
N GLY A 172 2.92 5.80 26.99
CA GLY A 172 2.19 5.97 28.25
C GLY A 172 0.88 6.75 28.10
N ASP A 173 0.31 6.87 26.90
CA ASP A 173 -0.94 7.58 26.67
C ASP A 173 -2.12 6.80 27.30
N GLU A 174 -2.59 7.26 28.45
CA GLU A 174 -3.67 6.62 29.23
C GLU A 174 -4.94 6.42 28.40
N LYS A 175 -5.30 7.38 27.54
CA LYS A 175 -6.51 7.26 26.70
C LYS A 175 -6.35 6.19 25.64
N LEU A 176 -5.16 6.07 25.05
CA LEU A 176 -4.87 5.05 24.05
C LEU A 176 -4.79 3.65 24.68
N ILE A 177 -4.19 3.54 25.87
CA ILE A 177 -4.13 2.30 26.64
C ILE A 177 -5.53 1.87 27.06
N GLU A 178 -6.34 2.78 27.60
CA GLU A 178 -7.72 2.51 28.02
C GLU A 178 -8.60 2.09 26.84
N ALA A 179 -8.46 2.74 25.69
CA ALA A 179 -9.16 2.33 24.46
C ALA A 179 -8.84 0.88 24.08
N TYR A 180 -7.59 0.42 24.23
CA TYR A 180 -7.23 -0.97 24.01
C TYR A 180 -7.74 -1.94 25.10
N ARG A 181 -7.77 -1.52 26.37
CA ARG A 181 -8.30 -2.32 27.49
C ARG A 181 -9.80 -2.53 27.38
N ASN A 182 -10.52 -1.51 26.91
CA ASN A 182 -11.97 -1.52 26.74
C ASN A 182 -12.41 -2.01 25.34
N ALA A 183 -11.49 -2.56 24.54
CA ALA A 183 -11.75 -3.05 23.18
C ALA A 183 -12.46 -2.03 22.24
N GLN A 184 -12.18 -0.75 22.42
CA GLN A 184 -12.76 0.32 21.61
C GLN A 184 -12.13 0.36 20.21
N ASP A 185 -12.89 0.83 19.20
CA ASP A 185 -12.34 1.03 17.85
C ASP A 185 -11.36 2.21 17.88
N ILE A 186 -10.07 1.89 17.92
CA ILE A 186 -9.00 2.87 18.02
C ILE A 186 -9.01 3.90 16.90
N HIS A 187 -9.43 3.51 15.69
CA HIS A 187 -9.47 4.42 14.54
C HIS A 187 -10.65 5.38 14.66
N ARG A 188 -11.79 4.93 15.17
CA ARG A 188 -12.90 5.82 15.53
C ARG A 188 -12.55 6.72 16.71
N THR A 189 -11.87 6.20 17.73
CA THR A 189 -11.38 7.01 18.87
C THR A 189 -10.41 8.08 18.39
N THR A 190 -9.43 7.74 17.57
CA THR A 190 -8.53 8.73 16.97
C THR A 190 -9.28 9.73 16.10
N ALA A 191 -10.19 9.27 15.23
CA ALA A 191 -10.97 10.15 14.36
C ALA A 191 -11.84 11.13 15.17
N SER A 192 -12.55 10.66 16.19
CA SER A 192 -13.35 11.49 17.10
C SER A 192 -12.50 12.59 17.74
N GLN A 193 -11.32 12.24 18.25
CA GLN A 193 -10.40 13.21 18.85
C GLN A 193 -9.83 14.21 17.84
N VAL A 194 -9.54 13.77 16.62
CA VAL A 194 -8.95 14.55 15.54
C VAL A 194 -9.96 15.51 14.89
N PHE A 195 -11.18 15.04 14.66
CA PHE A 195 -12.25 15.82 14.03
C PHE A 195 -13.13 16.55 15.05
N HIS A 196 -12.89 16.34 16.35
CA HIS A 196 -13.67 16.90 17.46
C HIS A 196 -15.18 16.60 17.33
N ILE A 197 -15.51 15.36 16.96
CA ILE A 197 -16.88 14.85 16.84
C ILE A 197 -17.11 13.71 17.83
N PRO A 198 -18.34 13.48 18.32
CA PRO A 198 -18.68 12.32 19.11
C PRO A 198 -18.26 10.99 18.43
N PHE A 199 -17.91 9.98 19.23
CA PHE A 199 -17.38 8.69 18.74
C PHE A 199 -18.36 7.97 17.81
N ASP A 200 -19.64 8.05 18.13
CA ASP A 200 -20.79 7.53 17.41
C ASP A 200 -21.07 8.28 16.09
N GLU A 201 -20.72 9.56 16.01
CA GLU A 201 -20.86 10.37 14.80
C GLU A 201 -19.70 10.21 13.80
N VAL A 202 -18.67 9.43 14.14
CA VAL A 202 -17.54 9.19 13.24
C VAL A 202 -18.00 8.41 12.00
N THR A 203 -17.87 9.06 10.84
CA THR A 203 -18.14 8.42 9.54
C THR A 203 -17.05 7.42 9.15
N ASP A 204 -17.38 6.44 8.32
CA ASP A 204 -16.40 5.46 7.83
C ASP A 204 -15.28 6.10 6.99
N LEU A 205 -15.55 7.23 6.34
CA LEU A 205 -14.52 8.00 5.65
C LEU A 205 -13.52 8.62 6.65
N GLN A 206 -14.02 9.22 7.73
CA GLN A 206 -13.16 9.79 8.79
C GLN A 206 -12.35 8.71 9.50
N ARG A 207 -12.97 7.56 9.80
CA ARG A 207 -12.28 6.38 10.33
C ARG A 207 -11.16 5.88 9.41
N ARG A 208 -11.42 5.75 8.10
CA ARG A 208 -10.41 5.36 7.11
C ARG A 208 -9.26 6.37 7.02
N ASN A 209 -9.55 7.66 7.08
CA ASN A 209 -8.54 8.71 7.09
C ASN A 209 -7.67 8.68 8.35
N ALA A 210 -8.28 8.49 9.53
CA ALA A 210 -7.56 8.36 10.79
C ALA A 210 -6.65 7.11 10.82
N LYS A 211 -7.12 5.99 10.23
CA LYS A 211 -6.27 4.81 10.00
C LYS A 211 -5.01 5.18 9.20
N ALA A 212 -5.14 5.88 8.09
CA ALA A 212 -4.00 6.29 7.27
C ALA A 212 -3.01 7.21 8.02
N VAL A 213 -3.52 8.12 8.87
CA VAL A 213 -2.69 8.99 9.72
C VAL A 213 -1.94 8.20 10.80
N ASN A 214 -2.59 7.23 11.44
CA ASN A 214 -1.97 6.40 12.48
C ASN A 214 -0.77 5.60 11.94
N PHE A 215 -0.87 5.06 10.72
CA PHE A 215 0.23 4.32 10.08
C PHE A 215 1.23 5.22 9.35
N GLY A 216 0.80 6.37 8.82
CA GLY A 216 1.67 7.33 8.14
C GLY A 216 2.56 8.16 9.08
N SER A 217 2.21 8.22 10.37
CA SER A 217 2.98 8.94 11.40
C SER A 217 4.11 8.09 12.00
N SER A 218 4.00 6.76 11.96
CA SER A 218 5.01 5.81 12.44
C SER A 218 6.20 5.66 11.47
N THR A 219 6.00 5.94 10.19
CA THR A 219 7.05 6.01 9.17
C THR A 219 7.27 7.45 8.77
N GLU A 220 8.46 7.98 9.08
CA GLU A 220 8.88 9.36 8.85
C GLU A 220 8.71 9.80 7.37
N SER A 221 7.51 10.28 7.02
CA SER A 221 7.26 10.96 5.75
C SER A 221 7.01 12.43 6.06
N ALA A 222 8.11 13.19 6.03
CA ALA A 222 8.07 14.65 6.16
C ALA A 222 7.24 15.27 5.02
N PRO A 223 6.39 16.27 5.28
CA PRO A 223 5.55 16.87 4.25
C PRO A 223 6.34 17.91 3.45
N SER A 224 7.12 17.48 2.45
CA SER A 224 7.85 18.39 1.55
C SER A 224 7.04 18.90 0.35
N ASP A 225 5.85 18.36 0.05
CA ASP A 225 5.10 18.68 -1.18
C ASP A 225 3.95 19.72 -1.01
N SER A 226 3.98 20.57 0.02
CA SER A 226 2.90 21.56 0.29
C SER A 226 2.93 22.85 -0.57
N ALA A 227 3.78 22.91 -1.60
CA ALA A 227 4.01 24.13 -2.36
C ALA A 227 3.06 24.39 -3.55
N ARG A 228 2.30 23.42 -4.07
CA ARG A 228 1.55 23.59 -5.34
C ARG A 228 0.08 23.14 -5.30
N ILE A 229 -0.75 23.85 -4.55
CA ILE A 229 -2.23 23.71 -4.57
C ILE A 229 -2.87 25.10 -4.52
N SER A 230 -3.99 25.30 -5.22
CA SER A 230 -4.73 26.58 -5.29
C SER A 230 -5.06 27.18 -3.91
N PRO A 231 -5.12 28.53 -3.78
CA PRO A 231 -5.23 29.21 -2.48
C PRO A 231 -6.43 28.81 -1.63
N SER A 232 -7.58 28.51 -2.27
CA SER A 232 -8.81 28.10 -1.60
C SER A 232 -8.74 26.67 -1.04
N ARG A 233 -8.12 25.73 -1.77
CA ARG A 233 -7.85 24.36 -1.29
C ARG A 233 -6.73 24.33 -0.24
N ARG A 234 -5.77 25.26 -0.28
CA ARG A 234 -4.74 25.47 0.76
C ARG A 234 -5.35 25.83 2.11
N ARG A 235 -6.39 26.67 2.16
CA ARG A 235 -7.05 27.09 3.40
C ARG A 235 -7.84 25.95 4.06
N ARG A 236 -8.62 25.19 3.28
CA ARG A 236 -9.35 24.00 3.77
C ARG A 236 -8.42 22.86 4.19
N ARG A 237 -7.38 22.52 3.42
CA ARG A 237 -6.40 21.49 3.84
C ARG A 237 -5.52 21.96 5.01
N ARG A 238 -5.14 23.23 5.11
CA ARG A 238 -4.41 23.74 6.29
C ARG A 238 -5.29 23.73 7.54
N SER A 239 -6.59 24.02 7.46
CA SER A 239 -7.46 23.92 8.62
C SER A 239 -7.69 22.47 9.05
N THR A 240 -7.88 21.54 8.11
CA THR A 240 -8.04 20.11 8.43
C THR A 240 -6.72 19.48 8.89
N LEU A 241 -5.58 19.72 8.23
CA LEU A 241 -4.27 19.24 8.69
C LEU A 241 -3.83 19.91 10.00
N SER A 242 -4.15 21.19 10.23
CA SER A 242 -3.87 21.86 11.52
C SER A 242 -4.77 21.33 12.63
N ALA A 243 -6.04 21.02 12.34
CA ALA A 243 -6.96 20.38 13.28
C ALA A 243 -6.59 18.91 13.55
N ILE A 244 -6.09 18.17 12.56
CA ILE A 244 -5.53 16.82 12.72
C ILE A 244 -4.20 16.85 13.48
N LEU A 245 -3.32 17.80 13.17
CA LEU A 245 -2.00 17.92 13.77
C LEU A 245 -1.99 18.63 15.13
N ARG A 246 -3.07 19.26 15.59
CA ARG A 246 -3.14 19.95 16.90
C ARG A 246 -3.30 18.99 18.09
N PRO A 247 -4.22 18.00 18.06
CA PRO A 247 -4.27 16.91 19.03
C PRO A 247 -3.01 16.05 18.94
N ILE A 248 -2.57 15.71 17.70
CA ILE A 248 -1.28 15.07 17.47
C ILE A 248 -0.12 15.97 17.92
N ARG A 249 -0.27 17.30 18.05
CA ARG A 249 0.77 18.18 18.64
C ARG A 249 0.84 18.08 20.15
N ARG A 250 -0.29 17.82 20.83
CA ARG A 250 -0.33 17.48 22.26
C ARG A 250 0.22 16.08 22.52
N SER A 251 -0.16 15.10 21.70
CA SER A 251 0.45 13.77 21.73
C SER A 251 1.91 13.81 21.26
N ARG A 252 2.29 14.67 20.31
CA ARG A 252 3.68 15.00 19.91
C ARG A 252 4.43 15.73 21.01
N GLY A 253 3.77 16.36 21.99
CA GLY A 253 4.46 16.86 23.17
C GLY A 253 5.12 15.69 23.89
N ILE A 254 4.32 14.67 24.22
CA ILE A 254 4.78 13.41 24.81
C ILE A 254 5.71 12.64 23.85
N TRP A 255 5.36 12.60 22.55
CA TRP A 255 6.09 11.85 21.53
C TRP A 255 7.44 12.48 21.18
N MET A 256 7.51 13.80 20.96
CA MET A 256 8.76 14.53 20.71
C MET A 256 9.59 14.66 21.97
N ASP A 257 8.99 14.77 23.17
CA ASP A 257 9.75 14.75 24.42
C ASP A 257 10.36 13.38 24.68
N TRP A 258 9.64 12.29 24.40
CA TRP A 258 10.21 10.94 24.43
C TRP A 258 11.33 10.76 23.39
N TRP A 259 11.14 11.23 22.16
CA TRP A 259 12.15 11.16 21.09
C TRP A 259 13.37 12.04 21.35
N ARG A 260 13.20 13.22 21.97
CA ARG A 260 14.30 14.13 22.35
C ARG A 260 15.12 13.62 23.52
N ARG A 261 14.52 12.87 24.45
CA ARG A 261 15.23 12.28 25.61
C ARG A 261 16.10 11.07 25.26
N ARG A 262 16.04 10.56 24.02
CA ARG A 262 16.82 9.41 23.54
C ARG A 262 17.86 9.77 22.46
N ARG A 263 18.03 11.04 22.13
CA ARG A 263 19.19 11.53 21.38
C ARG A 263 20.27 12.02 22.33
#